data_AF-A0A1C6ETW7-F1
#
_entry.id   AF-A0A1C6ETW7-F1
#
_cell.length_a   1.000
_cell.length_b   1.000
_cell.length_c   1.000
_cell.angle_alpha   90.00
_cell.angle_beta   90.00
_cell.angle_gamma   90.00
#
_symmetry.space_group_name_H-M   'P 1'
#
loop_
_entity.id
_entity.type
_entity.pdbx_description
1 polymer ?
#
loop_
_entity_poly.entity_id
_entity_poly.type
_entity_poly.pdbx_seq_one_letter_code
_entity_poly.pdbx_strand_id
1 'polypeptide(L)'
;MKALRIVLTQSSANYKREETLDNKMTYPLPPISTIIGAIHNACNYKEYHPMDISVQGKFESMHKEPYTDYCFLNSVMDDRGILVKMRNEILLSTAFEKVASAKKSQGNSFRKGITIQVYNEQLLKEYRDLRDLKDKIDIYKKGEFKEKLDLIKTEKLELLAKKKTLDKKSKEFLEVSEKEKEIKAREKEMKQKQKNYELEEYTKPISKFRSLTTSLKFYEILNNIELVIHVRTDEKTLKEVEENIYNLKSIGRSEDFVDVKEAEIVTLIEDYEGEVRSNYSAYLSYEDVKNERVWFDNIRSGIEVSGTKYYLNKNYDIIDGKRQFQKRKVLYASQYYIEETSENIFIDKADEKEYIVNFI
;
A
#
# COMPACT_ATOMS: atom_id res chain seq x y z
N MET A 1 -15.54 -28.39 -23.84
CA MET A 1 -14.31 -27.57 -23.66
C MET A 1 -13.58 -28.08 -22.43
N LYS A 2 -12.25 -28.03 -22.35
CA LYS A 2 -11.52 -28.42 -21.12
C LYS A 2 -11.24 -27.21 -20.22
N ALA A 3 -11.35 -27.39 -18.92
CA ALA A 3 -10.98 -26.42 -17.90
C ALA A 3 -10.45 -27.16 -16.67
N LEU A 4 -9.69 -26.47 -15.80
CA LEU A 4 -9.25 -27.01 -14.53
C LEU A 4 -10.22 -26.54 -13.44
N ARG A 5 -10.93 -27.48 -12.81
CA ARG A 5 -11.72 -27.22 -11.59
C ARG A 5 -10.79 -27.28 -10.39
N ILE A 6 -10.83 -26.27 -9.53
CA ILE A 6 -10.10 -26.20 -8.27
C ILE A 6 -11.12 -25.95 -7.17
N VAL A 7 -11.26 -26.89 -6.23
CA VAL A 7 -12.07 -26.74 -5.03
C VAL A 7 -11.12 -26.48 -3.86
N LEU A 8 -11.35 -25.39 -3.14
CA LEU A 8 -10.49 -25.01 -2.02
C LEU A 8 -11.27 -24.36 -0.89
N THR A 9 -10.68 -24.40 0.30
CA THR A 9 -11.23 -23.77 1.49
C THR A 9 -10.22 -22.84 2.16
N GLN A 10 -10.72 -21.81 2.82
CA GLN A 10 -9.91 -20.92 3.68
C GLN A 10 -10.65 -20.73 5.00
N SER A 11 -9.93 -20.83 6.13
CA SER A 11 -10.51 -20.56 7.45
C SER A 11 -10.94 -19.10 7.56
N SER A 12 -10.13 -18.19 7.03
CA SER A 12 -10.42 -16.78 6.93
C SER A 12 -9.65 -16.12 5.79
N ALA A 13 -10.19 -15.03 5.23
CA ALA A 13 -9.49 -14.24 4.23
C ALA A 13 -9.94 -12.77 4.18
N ASN A 14 -9.04 -11.91 3.69
CA ASN A 14 -9.37 -10.56 3.24
C ASN A 14 -8.98 -10.40 1.76
N TYR A 15 -9.97 -10.33 0.89
CA TYR A 15 -9.80 -10.00 -0.52
C TYR A 15 -9.88 -8.49 -0.68
N LYS A 16 -8.81 -7.79 -0.30
CA LYS A 16 -8.79 -6.33 -0.18
C LYS A 16 -9.43 -5.60 -1.37
N ARG A 17 -10.36 -4.70 -1.06
CA ARG A 17 -10.90 -3.70 -2.00
C ARG A 17 -9.96 -2.51 -2.11
N GLU A 18 -9.35 -2.34 -3.28
CA GLU A 18 -8.32 -1.33 -3.52
C GLU A 18 -8.82 0.11 -3.38
N GLU A 19 -10.11 0.35 -3.60
CA GLU A 19 -10.75 1.66 -3.49
C GLU A 19 -10.98 2.12 -2.04
N THR A 20 -10.76 1.24 -1.07
CA THR A 20 -11.05 1.53 0.35
C THR A 20 -9.79 2.03 1.08
N LEU A 21 -9.89 3.26 1.62
CA LEU A 21 -8.75 3.97 2.23
C LEU A 21 -8.74 3.87 3.76
N ASP A 22 -9.90 4.06 4.39
CA ASP A 22 -10.00 4.10 5.85
C ASP A 22 -10.03 2.68 6.43
N ASN A 23 -11.17 2.00 6.29
CA ASN A 23 -11.30 0.60 6.67
C ASN A 23 -10.87 -0.29 5.52
N LYS A 24 -10.18 -1.37 5.83
CA LYS A 24 -9.72 -2.34 4.84
C LYS A 24 -10.85 -3.33 4.58
N MET A 25 -11.66 -2.99 3.59
CA MET A 25 -12.82 -3.79 3.21
C MET A 25 -12.43 -4.96 2.31
N THR A 26 -13.29 -5.98 2.25
CA THR A 26 -13.07 -7.18 1.45
C THR A 26 -14.11 -7.31 0.35
N TYR A 27 -13.71 -7.84 -0.79
CA TYR A 27 -14.62 -8.41 -1.76
C TYR A 27 -15.25 -9.69 -1.18
N PRO A 28 -16.46 -10.08 -1.63
CA PRO A 28 -17.13 -11.29 -1.14
C PRO A 28 -16.52 -12.60 -1.69
N LEU A 29 -15.80 -12.51 -2.81
CA LEU A 29 -15.00 -13.58 -3.42
C LEU A 29 -13.65 -12.96 -3.84
N PRO A 30 -12.59 -13.75 -4.08
CA PRO A 30 -11.33 -13.17 -4.52
C PRO A 30 -11.44 -12.57 -5.91
N PRO A 31 -10.92 -11.35 -6.15
CA PRO A 31 -10.84 -10.77 -7.49
C PRO A 31 -10.08 -11.67 -8.46
N ILE A 32 -10.46 -11.60 -9.74
CA ILE A 32 -9.86 -12.40 -10.82
C ILE A 32 -8.33 -12.27 -10.83
N SER A 33 -7.80 -11.05 -10.82
CA SER A 33 -6.35 -10.81 -10.76
C SER A 33 -5.67 -11.45 -9.54
N THR A 34 -6.33 -11.52 -8.39
CA THR A 34 -5.80 -12.17 -7.19
C THR A 34 -5.69 -13.68 -7.40
N ILE A 35 -6.72 -14.31 -7.98
CA ILE A 35 -6.70 -15.75 -8.32
C ILE A 35 -5.59 -16.04 -9.33
N ILE A 36 -5.55 -15.29 -10.44
CA ILE A 36 -4.54 -15.43 -11.49
C ILE A 36 -3.14 -15.29 -10.90
N GLY A 37 -2.90 -14.25 -10.10
CA GLY A 37 -1.60 -14.02 -9.46
C GLY A 37 -1.20 -15.14 -8.50
N ALA A 38 -2.16 -15.70 -7.77
CA ALA A 38 -1.91 -16.81 -6.87
C ALA A 38 -1.55 -18.10 -7.62
N ILE A 39 -2.24 -18.40 -8.73
CA ILE A 39 -1.93 -19.52 -9.64
C ILE A 39 -0.53 -19.34 -10.25
N HIS A 40 -0.21 -18.16 -10.75
CA HIS A 40 1.12 -17.87 -11.32
C HIS A 40 2.24 -18.09 -10.30
N ASN A 41 2.01 -17.68 -9.04
CA ASN A 41 2.95 -17.89 -7.96
C ASN A 41 3.12 -19.38 -7.62
N ALA A 42 2.03 -20.16 -7.61
CA ALA A 42 2.09 -21.60 -7.39
C ALA A 42 2.90 -22.33 -8.49
N CYS A 43 2.83 -21.85 -9.74
CA CYS A 43 3.57 -22.39 -10.88
C CYS A 43 4.97 -21.76 -11.07
N ASN A 44 5.37 -20.80 -10.22
CA ASN A 44 6.62 -20.04 -10.36
C ASN A 44 6.82 -19.33 -11.71
N TYR A 45 5.74 -18.94 -12.40
CA TYR A 45 5.83 -18.26 -13.68
C TYR A 45 6.59 -16.93 -13.59
N LYS A 46 7.41 -16.66 -14.60
CA LYS A 46 8.16 -15.39 -14.77
C LYS A 46 7.53 -14.46 -15.78
N GLU A 47 6.69 -15.01 -16.65
CA GLU A 47 5.93 -14.29 -17.66
C GLU A 47 4.44 -14.47 -17.39
N TYR A 48 3.62 -13.63 -18.02
CA TYR A 48 2.17 -13.70 -17.87
C TYR A 48 1.61 -14.77 -18.79
N HIS A 49 0.89 -15.74 -18.21
CA HIS A 49 0.13 -16.76 -18.91
C HIS A 49 -1.36 -16.37 -18.91
N PRO A 50 -1.94 -16.02 -20.08
CA PRO A 50 -3.34 -15.63 -20.18
C PRO A 50 -4.28 -16.75 -19.69
N MET A 51 -5.24 -16.39 -18.86
CA MET A 51 -6.26 -17.31 -18.37
C MET A 51 -7.57 -16.56 -18.10
N ASP A 52 -8.68 -17.23 -18.37
CA ASP A 52 -10.01 -16.82 -17.96
C ASP A 52 -10.42 -17.59 -16.72
N ILE A 53 -11.09 -16.89 -15.80
CA ILE A 53 -11.46 -17.45 -14.51
C ILE A 53 -12.98 -17.37 -14.37
N SER A 54 -13.57 -18.49 -13.97
CA SER A 54 -14.86 -18.49 -13.29
C SER A 54 -14.62 -18.72 -11.82
N VAL A 55 -15.28 -17.94 -10.95
CA VAL A 55 -15.17 -18.12 -9.50
C VAL A 55 -16.55 -18.03 -8.86
N GLN A 56 -16.84 -19.05 -8.09
CA GLN A 56 -18.03 -19.13 -7.26
C GLN A 56 -17.65 -19.66 -5.88
N GLY A 57 -18.50 -19.39 -4.90
CA GLY A 57 -18.23 -19.80 -3.54
C GLY A 57 -19.25 -19.31 -2.54
N LYS A 58 -18.96 -19.61 -1.29
CA LYS A 58 -19.72 -19.15 -0.12
C LYS A 58 -18.77 -18.93 1.04
N PHE A 59 -19.18 -18.09 1.96
CA PHE A 59 -18.54 -17.89 3.25
C PHE A 59 -19.63 -17.90 4.31
N GLU A 60 -19.29 -18.31 5.54
CA GLU A 60 -20.29 -18.43 6.60
C GLU A 60 -20.62 -17.07 7.23
N SER A 61 -19.60 -16.25 7.46
CA SER A 61 -19.77 -14.94 8.10
C SER A 61 -18.69 -13.95 7.69
N MET A 62 -18.97 -12.68 7.91
CA MET A 62 -18.01 -11.59 7.81
C MET A 62 -17.97 -10.84 9.14
N HIS A 63 -16.78 -10.63 9.68
CA HIS A 63 -16.58 -9.86 10.91
C HIS A 63 -15.58 -8.72 10.71
N LYS A 64 -15.54 -7.80 11.68
CA LYS A 64 -14.62 -6.65 11.66
C LYS A 64 -13.57 -6.80 12.75
N GLU A 65 -12.32 -6.98 12.35
CA GLU A 65 -11.20 -7.01 13.28
C GLU A 65 -10.68 -5.59 13.53
N PRO A 66 -10.73 -5.08 14.77
CA PRO A 66 -10.19 -3.77 15.12
C PRO A 66 -8.66 -3.80 15.14
N TYR A 67 -8.03 -2.75 14.61
CA TYR A 67 -6.60 -2.52 14.77
C TYR A 67 -6.31 -1.04 15.05
N THR A 68 -5.15 -0.80 15.68
CA THR A 68 -4.65 0.56 15.90
C THR A 68 -3.87 1.00 14.67
N ASP A 69 -4.36 2.03 14.00
CA ASP A 69 -3.63 2.70 12.93
C ASP A 69 -2.67 3.72 13.53
N TYR A 70 -1.43 3.73 13.04
CA TYR A 70 -0.37 4.60 13.52
C TYR A 70 -0.06 5.64 12.44
N CYS A 71 -0.41 6.90 12.70
CA CYS A 71 -0.22 8.00 11.77
C CYS A 71 0.91 8.92 12.28
N PHE A 72 2.04 8.89 11.58
CA PHE A 72 3.17 9.78 11.86
C PHE A 72 2.96 11.13 11.17
N LEU A 73 3.05 12.22 11.93
CA LEU A 73 2.97 13.56 11.38
C LEU A 73 4.30 13.96 10.73
N ASN A 74 4.21 14.78 9.68
CA ASN A 74 5.37 15.31 8.95
C ASN A 74 6.27 16.21 9.83
N SER A 75 5.72 16.75 10.92
CA SER A 75 6.40 17.65 11.84
C SER A 75 6.25 17.16 13.28
N VAL A 76 7.28 17.41 14.09
CA VAL A 76 7.24 17.17 15.54
C VAL A 76 6.46 18.29 16.22
N MET A 77 5.24 17.96 16.65
CA MET A 77 4.33 18.82 17.39
C MET A 77 4.69 18.83 18.88
N ASP A 78 4.59 20.00 19.51
CA ASP A 78 4.87 20.15 20.94
C ASP A 78 3.64 19.92 21.84
N ASP A 79 2.43 20.04 21.29
CA ASP A 79 1.20 20.23 22.06
C ASP A 79 0.16 19.11 21.93
N ARG A 80 0.35 18.15 21.01
CA ARG A 80 -0.65 17.13 20.66
C ARG A 80 -0.05 15.79 20.27
N GLY A 81 -0.88 14.75 20.37
CA GLY A 81 -0.52 13.37 20.02
C GLY A 81 0.47 12.74 21.00
N ILE A 82 1.27 11.81 20.49
CA ILE A 82 2.27 11.06 21.23
C ILE A 82 3.64 11.43 20.65
N LEU A 83 4.53 11.97 21.48
CA LEU A 83 5.94 12.12 21.14
C LEU A 83 6.60 10.74 21.23
N VAL A 84 7.22 10.32 20.14
CA VAL A 84 7.93 9.04 20.05
C VAL A 84 9.35 9.26 19.51
N LYS A 85 10.26 8.36 19.88
CA LYS A 85 11.60 8.26 19.29
C LYS A 85 11.67 7.01 18.43
N MET A 86 11.89 7.21 17.14
CA MET A 86 12.07 6.14 16.15
C MET A 86 13.43 5.48 16.36
N ARG A 87 13.48 4.15 16.22
CA ARG A 87 14.76 3.43 16.15
C ARG A 87 15.52 3.72 14.86
N ASN A 88 14.78 3.94 13.78
CA ASN A 88 15.28 4.33 12.47
C ASN A 88 14.39 5.45 11.92
N GLU A 89 14.97 6.61 11.64
CA GLU A 89 14.27 7.81 11.16
C GLU A 89 13.66 7.69 9.76
N ILE A 90 14.15 6.74 8.95
CA ILE A 90 13.69 6.50 7.58
C ILE A 90 12.48 5.55 7.57
N LEU A 91 12.43 4.59 8.50
CA LEU A 91 11.40 3.55 8.54
C LEU A 91 10.24 3.92 9.47
N LEU A 92 9.12 4.35 8.89
CA LEU A 92 7.86 4.54 9.60
C LEU A 92 7.26 3.19 9.99
N SER A 93 7.66 2.69 11.15
CA SER A 93 7.25 1.40 11.69
C SER A 93 6.78 1.52 13.13
N THR A 94 6.20 0.45 13.67
CA THR A 94 5.83 0.35 15.08
C THR A 94 7.04 0.24 16.02
N ALA A 95 8.26 0.14 15.48
CA ALA A 95 9.50 0.07 16.23
C ALA A 95 9.94 1.47 16.72
N PHE A 96 9.18 2.03 17.64
CA PHE A 96 9.49 3.29 18.32
C PHE A 96 9.36 3.15 19.84
N GLU A 97 9.99 4.07 20.55
CA GLU A 97 9.82 4.23 22.00
C GLU A 97 8.90 5.42 22.28
N LYS A 98 7.88 5.19 23.12
CA LYS A 98 7.00 6.27 23.58
C LYS A 98 7.77 7.17 24.55
N VAL A 99 7.78 8.46 24.29
CA VAL A 99 8.47 9.46 25.12
C VAL A 99 7.46 10.13 26.05
N ALA A 100 6.43 10.74 25.47
CA ALA A 100 5.35 11.40 26.21
C ALA A 100 4.06 11.48 25.38
N SER A 101 2.91 11.66 26.00
CA SER A 101 1.64 11.95 25.31
C SER A 101 0.92 13.15 25.91
N ALA A 102 0.24 13.93 25.07
CA ALA A 102 -0.63 15.01 25.52
C ALA A 102 -1.86 14.46 26.26
N LYS A 103 -2.27 15.07 27.37
CA LYS A 103 -3.47 14.64 28.13
C LYS A 103 -4.74 15.38 27.71
N LYS A 104 -4.63 16.60 27.21
CA LYS A 104 -5.76 17.42 26.74
C LYS A 104 -5.72 17.63 25.23
N SER A 105 -6.81 18.10 24.65
CA SER A 105 -6.87 18.49 23.23
C SER A 105 -6.05 19.74 22.92
N GLN A 106 -5.91 20.65 23.88
CA GLN A 106 -5.16 21.91 23.76
C GLN A 106 -4.46 22.27 25.07
N GLY A 107 -3.47 23.17 24.98
CA GLY A 107 -2.76 23.71 26.15
C GLY A 107 -1.72 22.77 26.77
N ASN A 108 -1.26 21.76 26.02
CA ASN A 108 -0.16 20.90 26.43
C ASN A 108 1.18 21.43 25.90
N SER A 109 2.28 21.01 26.50
CA SER A 109 3.62 21.26 25.96
C SER A 109 4.59 20.18 26.42
N PHE A 110 5.17 19.42 25.50
CA PHE A 110 6.24 18.46 25.78
C PHE A 110 7.50 19.18 26.26
N ARG A 111 7.87 20.28 25.58
CA ARG A 111 9.02 21.11 25.94
C ARG A 111 8.92 21.67 27.36
N LYS A 112 7.77 22.23 27.74
CA LYS A 112 7.55 22.83 29.07
C LYS A 112 7.07 21.85 30.14
N GLY A 113 6.67 20.63 29.77
CA GLY A 113 6.13 19.63 30.70
C GLY A 113 4.69 19.89 31.15
N ILE A 114 3.91 20.66 30.38
CA ILE A 114 2.57 21.09 30.76
C ILE A 114 1.54 20.06 30.29
N THR A 115 0.78 19.47 31.23
CA THR A 115 -0.35 18.57 30.95
C THR A 115 0.00 17.38 30.05
N ILE A 116 1.18 16.79 30.27
CA ILE A 116 1.65 15.61 29.54
C ILE A 116 1.69 14.38 30.45
N GLN A 117 1.65 13.20 29.84
CA GLN A 117 2.03 11.93 30.47
C GLN A 117 3.41 11.55 29.95
N VAL A 118 4.38 11.39 30.84
CA VAL A 118 5.73 10.99 30.48
C VAL A 118 5.85 9.48 30.61
N TYR A 119 6.40 8.83 29.57
CA TYR A 119 6.70 7.39 29.57
C TYR A 119 8.20 7.13 29.69
N ASN A 120 9.04 8.02 29.16
CA ASN A 120 10.50 7.92 29.26
C ASN A 120 11.11 9.30 29.49
N GLU A 121 11.57 9.55 30.73
CA GLU A 121 12.13 10.84 31.16
C GLU A 121 13.47 11.15 30.46
N GLN A 122 14.31 10.13 30.25
CA GLN A 122 15.62 10.30 29.61
C GLN A 122 15.47 10.80 28.17
N LEU A 123 14.56 10.18 27.41
CA LEU A 123 14.28 10.60 26.03
C LEU A 123 13.56 11.94 25.97
N LEU A 124 12.73 12.27 26.96
CA LEU A 124 12.08 13.57 27.03
C LEU A 124 13.11 14.69 27.30
N LYS A 125 14.08 14.42 28.18
CA LYS A 125 15.20 15.32 28.43
C LYS A 125 16.04 15.52 27.16
N GLU A 126 16.41 14.44 26.46
CA GLU A 126 17.11 14.52 25.18
C GLU A 126 16.35 15.38 24.16
N TYR A 127 15.04 15.17 24.02
CA TYR A 127 14.20 16.00 23.14
C TYR A 127 14.24 17.49 23.52
N ARG A 128 14.14 17.82 24.82
CA ARG A 128 14.21 19.19 25.32
C ARG A 128 15.57 19.82 25.08
N ASP A 129 16.64 19.09 25.39
CA ASP A 129 18.02 19.53 25.19
C ASP A 129 18.28 19.85 23.70
N LEU A 130 17.75 19.03 22.78
CA LEU A 130 17.82 19.30 21.33
C LEU A 130 17.04 20.55 20.91
N ARG A 131 15.85 20.80 21.49
CA ARG A 131 15.09 22.03 21.22
C ARG A 131 15.81 23.27 21.73
N ASP A 132 16.42 23.20 22.91
CA ASP A 132 17.20 24.30 23.48
C ASP A 132 18.49 24.54 22.67
N LEU A 133 19.13 23.47 22.18
CA LEU A 133 20.28 23.57 21.28
C LEU A 133 19.91 24.29 19.97
N LYS A 134 18.73 24.01 19.41
CA LYS A 134 18.26 24.71 18.21
C LYS A 134 18.12 26.20 18.42
N ASP A 135 17.52 26.61 19.54
CA ASP A 135 17.39 28.04 19.87
C ASP A 135 18.77 28.71 20.00
N LYS A 136 19.74 28.04 20.64
CA LYS A 136 21.14 28.52 20.72
C LYS A 136 21.80 28.66 19.34
N ILE A 137 21.64 27.66 18.46
CA ILE A 137 22.15 27.69 17.08
C ILE A 137 21.53 28.85 16.30
N ASP A 138 20.23 29.09 16.44
CA ASP A 138 19.52 30.14 15.73
C ASP A 138 19.91 31.54 16.23
N ILE A 139 20.14 31.71 17.53
CA ILE A 139 20.68 32.94 18.12
C ILE A 139 22.08 33.22 17.55
N TYR A 140 22.98 32.24 17.58
CA TYR A 140 24.34 32.36 17.03
C TYR A 140 24.33 32.72 15.54
N LYS A 141 23.47 32.06 14.77
CA LYS A 141 23.30 32.32 13.32
C LYS A 141 22.84 33.74 13.01
N LYS A 142 21.95 34.30 13.83
CA LYS A 142 21.40 35.65 13.65
C LYS A 142 22.33 36.75 14.15
N GLY A 143 23.13 36.48 15.19
CA GLY A 143 24.10 37.40 15.77
C GLY A 143 25.50 37.20 15.21
N GLU A 144 26.41 36.66 16.02
CA GLU A 144 27.85 36.57 15.74
C GLU A 144 28.20 35.99 14.36
N PHE A 145 27.50 34.94 13.92
CA PHE A 145 27.79 34.31 12.64
C PHE A 145 27.49 35.25 11.46
N LYS A 146 26.39 36.00 11.57
CA LYS A 146 26.00 36.99 10.57
C LYS A 146 26.99 38.14 10.53
N GLU A 147 27.40 38.65 11.69
CA GLU A 147 28.40 39.73 11.80
C GLU A 147 29.73 39.30 11.17
N LYS A 148 30.22 38.10 11.48
CA LYS A 148 31.43 37.54 10.87
C LYS A 148 31.31 37.39 9.35
N LEU A 149 30.16 36.97 8.85
CA LEU A 149 29.91 36.89 7.40
C LEU A 149 29.85 38.27 6.74
N ASP A 150 29.28 39.28 7.41
CA ASP A 150 29.18 40.63 6.87
C ASP A 150 30.56 41.32 6.87
N LEU A 151 31.42 41.09 7.88
CA LEU A 151 32.83 41.50 7.86
C LEU A 151 33.58 40.90 6.66
N ILE A 152 33.43 39.59 6.43
CA ILE A 152 34.04 38.90 5.28
C ILE A 152 33.54 39.50 3.94
N LYS A 153 32.26 39.89 3.84
CA LYS A 153 31.73 40.55 2.64
C LYS A 153 32.39 41.91 2.43
N THR A 154 32.55 42.71 3.48
CA THR A 154 33.23 44.01 3.42
C THR A 154 34.68 43.85 2.99
N GLU A 155 35.43 42.93 3.59
CA GLU A 155 36.83 42.64 3.20
C GLU A 155 36.94 42.23 1.73
N LYS A 156 36.00 41.43 1.22
CA LYS A 156 35.95 41.07 -0.21
C LYS A 156 35.72 42.26 -1.12
N LEU A 157 34.83 43.18 -0.74
CA LEU A 157 34.56 44.40 -1.51
C LEU A 157 35.80 45.31 -1.55
N GLU A 158 36.51 45.44 -0.43
CA GLU A 158 37.76 46.21 -0.35
C GLU A 158 38.87 45.60 -1.21
N LEU A 159 39.05 44.28 -1.17
CA LEU A 159 40.03 43.59 -2.00
C LEU A 159 39.70 43.70 -3.49
N LEU A 160 38.41 43.65 -3.87
CA LEU A 160 37.96 43.90 -5.24
C LEU A 160 38.25 45.33 -5.68
N ALA A 161 38.03 46.33 -4.82
CA ALA A 161 38.35 47.72 -5.11
C ALA A 161 39.86 47.91 -5.30
N LYS A 162 40.69 47.35 -4.42
CA LYS A 162 42.16 47.35 -4.53
C LYS A 162 42.67 46.65 -5.80
N LYS A 163 42.01 45.57 -6.22
CA LYS A 163 42.34 44.87 -7.49
C LYS A 163 42.10 45.72 -8.73
N LYS A 164 41.13 46.64 -8.71
CA LYS A 164 40.80 47.50 -9.86
C LYS A 164 41.84 48.59 -10.11
N THR A 165 42.62 48.96 -9.10
CA THR A 165 43.61 50.05 -9.15
C THR A 165 45.05 49.57 -9.40
N LEU A 166 45.29 48.24 -9.42
CA LEU A 166 46.63 47.65 -9.53
C LEU A 166 46.88 47.04 -10.92
N ASP A 167 48.13 47.11 -11.40
CA ASP A 167 48.55 46.45 -12.64
C ASP A 167 48.52 44.91 -12.46
N LYS A 168 47.95 44.19 -13.44
CA LYS A 168 47.79 42.74 -13.42
C LYS A 168 49.10 41.95 -13.28
N LYS A 169 50.25 42.56 -13.63
CA LYS A 169 51.58 41.94 -13.49
C LYS A 169 52.33 42.38 -12.22
N SER A 170 51.75 43.27 -11.41
CA SER A 170 52.40 43.74 -10.18
C SER A 170 52.40 42.65 -9.10
N LYS A 171 53.44 42.68 -8.26
CA LYS A 171 53.57 41.77 -7.12
C LYS A 171 52.41 41.96 -6.12
N GLU A 172 51.95 43.20 -5.93
CA GLU A 172 50.80 43.49 -5.05
C GLU A 172 49.49 42.94 -5.60
N PHE A 173 49.28 42.92 -6.93
CA PHE A 173 48.08 42.32 -7.52
C PHE A 173 48.01 40.82 -7.26
N LEU A 174 49.14 40.11 -7.37
CA LEU A 174 49.24 38.68 -7.07
C LEU A 174 48.95 38.39 -5.59
N GLU A 175 49.50 39.19 -4.67
CA GLU A 175 49.24 39.07 -3.23
C GLU A 175 47.78 39.34 -2.85
N VAL A 176 47.16 40.38 -3.42
CA VAL A 176 45.72 40.67 -3.23
C VAL A 176 44.85 39.55 -3.79
N SER A 177 45.27 38.94 -4.91
CA SER A 177 44.56 37.83 -5.51
C SER A 177 44.61 36.55 -4.68
N GLU A 178 45.74 36.24 -4.03
CA GLU A 178 45.85 35.12 -3.11
C GLU A 178 45.01 35.35 -1.84
N LYS A 179 45.06 36.55 -1.25
CA LYS A 179 44.20 36.91 -0.11
C LYS A 179 42.71 36.78 -0.42
N GLU A 180 42.28 37.17 -1.63
CA GLU A 180 40.88 36.98 -2.05
C GLU A 180 40.48 35.49 -2.12
N LYS A 181 41.38 34.63 -2.61
CA LYS A 181 41.16 33.18 -2.63
C LYS A 181 41.09 32.61 -1.21
N GLU A 182 41.99 33.01 -0.32
CA GLU A 182 42.00 32.61 1.09
C GLU A 182 40.70 33.00 1.80
N ILE A 183 40.23 34.24 1.61
CA ILE A 183 38.97 34.70 2.21
C ILE A 183 37.76 33.96 1.65
N LYS A 184 37.75 33.65 0.34
CA LYS A 184 36.70 32.80 -0.26
C LYS A 184 36.72 31.38 0.31
N ALA A 185 37.90 30.79 0.48
CA ALA A 185 38.05 29.47 1.08
C ALA A 185 37.58 29.47 2.55
N ARG A 186 37.98 30.48 3.34
CA ARG A 186 37.60 30.65 4.74
C ARG A 186 36.09 30.83 4.92
N GLU A 187 35.43 31.63 4.06
CA GLU A 187 33.98 31.77 4.10
C GLU A 187 33.26 30.43 3.83
N LYS A 188 33.73 29.69 2.80
CA LYS A 188 33.17 28.38 2.45
C LYS A 188 33.34 27.38 3.59
N GLU A 189 34.53 27.32 4.18
CA GLU A 189 34.84 26.45 5.31
C GLU A 189 33.97 26.79 6.53
N MET A 190 33.84 28.08 6.85
CA MET A 190 33.02 28.55 7.98
C MET A 190 31.54 28.17 7.80
N LYS A 191 30.98 28.39 6.59
CA LYS A 191 29.61 27.98 6.26
C LYS A 191 29.43 26.46 6.35
N GLN A 192 30.41 25.70 5.87
CA GLN A 192 30.37 24.25 5.90
C GLN A 192 30.45 23.70 7.33
N LYS A 193 31.36 24.23 8.17
CA LYS A 193 31.48 23.86 9.59
C LYS A 193 30.17 24.09 10.34
N GLN A 194 29.56 25.26 10.16
CA GLN A 194 28.28 25.57 10.80
C GLN A 194 27.16 24.63 10.35
N LYS A 195 27.09 24.35 9.04
CA LYS A 195 26.10 23.43 8.47
C LYS A 195 26.30 22.00 8.99
N ASN A 196 27.55 21.52 9.05
CA ASN A 196 27.87 20.19 9.55
C ASN A 196 27.55 20.06 11.04
N TYR A 197 27.88 21.07 11.84
CA TYR A 197 27.53 21.11 13.27
C TYR A 197 26.01 21.02 13.48
N GLU A 198 25.23 21.84 12.77
CA GLU A 198 23.76 21.78 12.86
C GLU A 198 23.19 20.45 12.34
N LEU A 199 23.85 19.83 11.36
CA LEU A 199 23.43 18.54 10.83
C LEU A 199 23.64 17.42 11.85
N GLU A 200 24.85 17.30 12.40
CA GLU A 200 25.25 16.22 13.30
C GLU A 200 24.62 16.37 14.70
N GLU A 201 24.66 17.57 15.28
CA GLU A 201 24.28 17.78 16.68
C GLU A 201 22.78 18.02 16.86
N TYR A 202 22.09 18.48 15.81
CA TYR A 202 20.66 18.78 15.90
C TYR A 202 19.81 18.02 14.88
N THR A 203 20.06 18.23 13.59
CA THR A 203 19.14 17.78 12.52
C THR A 203 18.99 16.26 12.51
N LYS A 204 20.09 15.52 12.60
CA LYS A 204 20.09 14.05 12.68
C LYS A 204 19.42 13.56 13.98
N PRO A 205 19.83 13.99 15.19
CA PRO A 205 19.19 13.56 16.43
C PRO A 205 17.69 13.87 16.50
N ILE A 206 17.27 15.10 16.16
CA ILE A 206 15.86 15.49 16.25
C ILE A 206 14.99 14.78 15.21
N SER A 207 15.57 14.36 14.08
CA SER A 207 14.84 13.64 13.04
C SER A 207 14.30 12.28 13.50
N LYS A 208 14.90 11.70 14.55
CA LYS A 208 14.42 10.47 15.19
C LYS A 208 13.17 10.70 16.02
N PHE A 209 12.90 11.93 16.45
CA PHE A 209 11.67 12.27 17.15
C PHE A 209 10.55 12.55 16.14
N ARG A 210 9.36 12.02 16.44
CA ARG A 210 8.16 12.18 15.63
C ARG A 210 6.94 12.36 16.52
N SER A 211 5.92 13.01 15.97
CA SER A 211 4.59 13.03 16.57
C SER A 211 3.73 11.97 15.93
N LEU A 212 3.15 11.13 16.76
CA LEU A 212 2.30 10.02 16.39
C LEU A 212 0.88 10.29 16.86
N THR A 213 -0.09 10.10 15.97
CA THR A 213 -1.49 9.98 16.32
C THR A 213 -1.95 8.56 16.04
N THR A 214 -2.96 8.11 16.80
CA THR A 214 -3.53 6.78 16.64
C THR A 214 -5.01 6.90 16.35
N SER A 215 -5.53 6.03 15.49
CA SER A 215 -6.96 5.88 15.26
C SER A 215 -7.37 4.42 15.29
N LEU A 216 -8.63 4.16 15.61
CA LEU A 216 -9.23 2.83 15.53
C LEU A 216 -9.70 2.60 14.09
N LYS A 217 -9.19 1.55 13.46
CA LYS A 217 -9.60 1.12 12.12
C LYS A 217 -9.98 -0.36 12.12
N PHE A 218 -10.59 -0.81 11.04
CA PHE A 218 -11.07 -2.19 10.93
C PHE A 218 -10.61 -2.88 9.65
N TYR A 219 -10.37 -4.18 9.75
CA TYR A 219 -10.34 -5.12 8.62
C TYR A 219 -11.66 -5.87 8.55
N GLU A 220 -12.23 -6.01 7.36
CA GLU A 220 -13.32 -6.96 7.12
C GLU A 220 -12.73 -8.33 6.77
N ILE A 221 -13.04 -9.33 7.58
CA ILE A 221 -12.53 -10.69 7.41
C ILE A 221 -13.70 -11.63 7.15
N LEU A 222 -13.64 -12.35 6.02
CA LEU A 222 -14.54 -13.45 5.71
C LEU A 222 -14.06 -14.71 6.47
N ASN A 223 -15.00 -15.52 6.96
CA ASN A 223 -14.72 -16.76 7.68
C ASN A 223 -15.35 -17.98 6.99
N ASN A 224 -14.69 -19.14 7.14
CA ASN A 224 -15.15 -20.43 6.66
C ASN A 224 -15.58 -20.39 5.20
N ILE A 225 -14.60 -20.10 4.34
CA ILE A 225 -14.78 -19.85 2.92
C ILE A 225 -14.60 -21.17 2.17
N GLU A 226 -15.52 -21.44 1.25
CA GLU A 226 -15.43 -22.49 0.24
C GLU A 226 -15.49 -21.84 -1.14
N LEU A 227 -14.50 -22.13 -1.99
CA LEU A 227 -14.43 -21.64 -3.36
C LEU A 227 -14.37 -22.80 -4.34
N VAL A 228 -15.04 -22.61 -5.47
CA VAL A 228 -14.91 -23.43 -6.67
C VAL A 228 -14.46 -22.50 -7.78
N ILE A 229 -13.28 -22.77 -8.33
CA ILE A 229 -12.63 -21.95 -9.34
C ILE A 229 -12.45 -22.81 -10.58
N HIS A 230 -12.88 -22.31 -11.74
CA HIS A 230 -12.59 -22.92 -13.02
C HIS A 230 -11.60 -22.04 -13.79
N VAL A 231 -10.55 -22.67 -14.29
CA VAL A 231 -9.48 -22.00 -15.06
C VAL A 231 -9.54 -22.49 -16.50
N ARG A 232 -9.70 -21.53 -17.44
CA ARG A 232 -9.63 -21.75 -18.88
C ARG A 232 -8.37 -21.09 -19.43
N THR A 233 -7.52 -21.88 -20.07
CA THR A 233 -6.26 -21.43 -20.69
C THR A 233 -5.83 -22.44 -21.77
N ASP A 234 -4.69 -22.22 -22.41
CA ASP A 234 -4.12 -23.17 -23.38
C ASP A 234 -3.74 -24.51 -22.73
N GLU A 235 -3.71 -25.60 -23.50
CA GLU A 235 -3.51 -26.95 -22.96
C GLU A 235 -2.19 -27.13 -22.20
N LYS A 236 -1.13 -26.41 -22.60
CA LYS A 236 0.17 -26.50 -21.94
C LYS A 236 0.08 -25.84 -20.56
N THR A 237 -0.37 -24.58 -20.51
CA THR A 237 -0.55 -23.87 -19.24
C THR A 237 -1.52 -24.61 -18.32
N LEU A 238 -2.59 -25.22 -18.86
CA LEU A 238 -3.58 -25.93 -18.06
C LEU A 238 -2.98 -27.12 -17.29
N LYS A 239 -2.14 -27.92 -17.96
CA LYS A 239 -1.42 -29.05 -17.33
C LYS A 239 -0.38 -28.58 -16.33
N GLU A 240 0.37 -27.54 -16.67
CA GLU A 240 1.36 -26.96 -15.76
C GLU A 240 0.70 -26.44 -14.46
N VAL A 241 -0.51 -25.84 -14.57
CA VAL A 241 -1.27 -25.43 -13.40
C VAL A 241 -1.77 -26.64 -12.61
N GLU A 242 -2.35 -27.65 -13.25
CA GLU A 242 -2.81 -28.89 -12.58
C GLU A 242 -1.69 -29.56 -11.75
N GLU A 243 -0.50 -29.69 -12.34
CA GLU A 243 0.66 -30.30 -11.68
C GLU A 243 1.19 -29.50 -10.47
N ASN A 244 0.98 -28.18 -10.46
CA ASN A 244 1.57 -27.28 -9.47
C ASN A 244 0.56 -26.64 -8.51
N ILE A 245 -0.74 -26.84 -8.70
CA ILE A 245 -1.76 -26.11 -7.92
C ILE A 245 -1.71 -26.42 -6.43
N TYR A 246 -1.24 -27.60 -6.04
CA TYR A 246 -1.02 -27.97 -4.63
C TYR A 246 0.12 -27.19 -3.96
N ASN A 247 0.92 -26.41 -4.71
CA ASN A 247 1.87 -25.44 -4.17
C ASN A 247 1.21 -24.10 -3.79
N LEU A 248 -0.09 -23.91 -4.07
CA LEU A 248 -0.85 -22.71 -3.73
C LEU A 248 -0.92 -22.53 -2.21
N LYS A 249 -0.28 -21.46 -1.71
CA LYS A 249 -0.21 -21.20 -0.26
C LYS A 249 -1.35 -20.35 0.28
N SER A 250 -1.74 -19.33 -0.48
CA SER A 250 -2.67 -18.29 -0.01
C SER A 250 -3.36 -17.60 -1.17
N ILE A 251 -4.62 -17.19 -0.97
CA ILE A 251 -5.34 -16.26 -1.84
C ILE A 251 -5.81 -15.10 -0.95
N GLY A 252 -5.48 -13.87 -1.35
CA GLY A 252 -5.66 -12.68 -0.51
C GLY A 252 -4.33 -12.23 0.08
N ARG A 253 -4.24 -12.13 1.40
CA ARG A 253 -3.00 -11.77 2.09
C ARG A 253 -2.09 -12.98 2.24
N SER A 254 -0.81 -12.76 2.51
CA SER A 254 0.18 -13.84 2.70
C SER A 254 -0.15 -14.79 3.85
N GLU A 255 -0.93 -14.30 4.83
CA GLU A 255 -1.41 -15.06 5.99
C GLU A 255 -2.75 -15.76 5.77
N ASP A 256 -3.46 -15.47 4.66
CA ASP A 256 -4.75 -16.06 4.35
C ASP A 256 -4.54 -17.40 3.63
N PHE A 257 -4.21 -18.44 4.39
CA PHE A 257 -3.85 -19.75 3.86
C PHE A 257 -5.01 -20.45 3.13
N VAL A 258 -4.64 -21.28 2.15
CA VAL A 258 -5.55 -22.08 1.34
C VAL A 258 -5.33 -23.57 1.61
N ASP A 259 -6.41 -24.33 1.65
CA ASP A 259 -6.42 -25.79 1.62
C ASP A 259 -7.12 -26.27 0.35
N VAL A 260 -6.33 -26.75 -0.62
CA VAL A 260 -6.83 -27.26 -1.90
C VAL A 260 -7.39 -28.66 -1.69
N LYS A 261 -8.70 -28.81 -1.84
CA LYS A 261 -9.43 -30.07 -1.66
C LYS A 261 -9.38 -30.92 -2.92
N GLU A 262 -9.45 -30.28 -4.07
CA GLU A 262 -9.59 -30.95 -5.35
C GLU A 262 -8.99 -30.09 -6.46
N ALA A 263 -8.33 -30.75 -7.41
CA ALA A 263 -7.91 -30.16 -8.67
C ALA A 263 -8.06 -31.21 -9.78
N GLU A 264 -8.91 -30.94 -10.77
CA GLU A 264 -9.18 -31.88 -11.85
C GLU A 264 -9.40 -31.16 -13.18
N ILE A 265 -8.75 -31.62 -14.25
CA ILE A 265 -9.10 -31.19 -15.60
C ILE A 265 -10.43 -31.85 -16.01
N VAL A 266 -11.45 -31.01 -16.19
CA VAL A 266 -12.83 -31.42 -16.47
C VAL A 266 -13.23 -31.05 -17.90
N THR A 267 -14.20 -31.78 -18.45
CA THR A 267 -14.81 -31.45 -19.73
C THR A 267 -16.16 -30.77 -19.50
N LEU A 268 -16.21 -29.48 -19.81
CA LEU A 268 -17.39 -28.64 -19.69
C LEU A 268 -18.40 -28.95 -20.80
N ILE A 269 -19.69 -28.94 -20.44
CA ILE A 269 -20.83 -29.12 -21.32
C ILE A 269 -21.13 -27.80 -22.03
N GLU A 270 -21.20 -27.82 -23.36
CA GLU A 270 -21.36 -26.63 -24.22
C GLU A 270 -22.75 -26.53 -24.88
N ASP A 271 -23.46 -27.64 -25.04
CA ASP A 271 -24.75 -27.75 -25.72
C ASP A 271 -25.81 -28.33 -24.77
N TYR A 272 -26.17 -27.55 -23.75
CA TYR A 272 -27.20 -27.92 -22.79
C TYR A 272 -28.40 -26.99 -22.90
N GLU A 273 -29.58 -27.60 -23.01
CA GLU A 273 -30.87 -26.92 -22.88
C GLU A 273 -31.58 -27.48 -21.65
N GLY A 274 -31.90 -26.60 -20.71
CA GLY A 274 -32.55 -26.94 -19.45
C GLY A 274 -32.17 -25.99 -18.32
N GLU A 275 -32.99 -25.96 -17.28
CA GLU A 275 -32.73 -25.10 -16.12
C GLU A 275 -31.65 -25.73 -15.21
N VAL A 276 -30.57 -25.00 -14.95
CA VAL A 276 -29.57 -25.34 -13.93
C VAL A 276 -29.50 -24.21 -12.93
N ARG A 277 -29.61 -24.52 -11.64
CA ARG A 277 -29.61 -23.54 -10.54
C ARG A 277 -28.28 -23.57 -9.79
N SER A 278 -27.73 -22.40 -9.50
CA SER A 278 -26.52 -22.29 -8.68
C SER A 278 -26.82 -22.39 -7.19
N ASN A 279 -26.03 -23.21 -6.49
CA ASN A 279 -25.99 -23.25 -5.03
C ASN A 279 -24.98 -22.27 -4.41
N TYR A 280 -24.18 -21.58 -5.23
CA TYR A 280 -23.14 -20.65 -4.80
C TYR A 280 -23.44 -19.22 -5.20
N SER A 281 -22.80 -18.28 -4.51
CA SER A 281 -22.64 -16.93 -5.06
C SER A 281 -21.49 -16.94 -6.06
N ALA A 282 -21.57 -16.14 -7.12
CA ALA A 282 -20.53 -16.08 -8.15
C ALA A 282 -20.28 -14.65 -8.62
N TYR A 283 -19.11 -14.46 -9.24
CA TYR A 283 -18.95 -13.36 -10.18
C TYR A 283 -19.46 -13.79 -11.54
N LEU A 284 -20.40 -13.02 -12.07
CA LEU A 284 -21.03 -13.22 -13.37
C LEU A 284 -20.59 -12.10 -14.30
N SER A 285 -20.26 -12.43 -15.54
CA SER A 285 -20.05 -11.47 -16.61
C SER A 285 -21.25 -10.55 -16.74
N TYR A 286 -21.00 -9.23 -16.66
CA TYR A 286 -22.08 -8.26 -16.73
C TYR A 286 -22.80 -8.30 -18.09
N GLU A 287 -22.09 -8.60 -19.18
CA GLU A 287 -22.70 -8.70 -20.50
C GLU A 287 -23.57 -9.95 -20.63
N ASP A 288 -23.17 -11.08 -20.03
CA ASP A 288 -24.00 -12.29 -20.05
C ASP A 288 -25.30 -12.11 -19.26
N VAL A 289 -25.24 -11.42 -18.12
CA VAL A 289 -26.44 -11.03 -17.36
C VAL A 289 -27.32 -10.07 -18.17
N LYS A 290 -26.71 -9.04 -18.78
CA LYS A 290 -27.44 -8.03 -19.56
C LYS A 290 -28.11 -8.61 -20.81
N ASN A 291 -27.51 -9.62 -21.41
CA ASN A 291 -28.03 -10.31 -22.59
C ASN A 291 -28.97 -11.47 -22.21
N GLU A 292 -29.50 -11.49 -20.98
CA GLU A 292 -30.50 -12.46 -20.51
C GLU A 292 -30.03 -13.93 -20.61
N ARG A 293 -28.72 -14.16 -20.47
CA ARG A 293 -28.14 -15.51 -20.43
C ARG A 293 -28.05 -16.08 -19.01
N VAL A 294 -28.23 -15.22 -18.01
CA VAL A 294 -28.25 -15.59 -16.59
C VAL A 294 -29.43 -14.91 -15.92
N TRP A 295 -30.23 -15.70 -15.23
CA TRP A 295 -31.46 -15.29 -14.58
C TRP A 295 -31.34 -15.37 -13.06
N PHE A 296 -32.24 -14.70 -12.34
CA PHE A 296 -32.19 -14.60 -10.87
C PHE A 296 -33.53 -14.97 -10.25
N ASP A 297 -33.47 -15.68 -9.14
CA ASP A 297 -34.62 -15.92 -8.28
C ASP A 297 -34.90 -14.72 -7.38
N ASN A 298 -36.13 -14.65 -6.85
CA ASN A 298 -36.53 -13.71 -5.80
C ASN A 298 -36.27 -12.23 -6.12
N ILE A 299 -36.50 -11.83 -7.35
CA ILE A 299 -36.36 -10.43 -7.75
C ILE A 299 -37.52 -9.61 -7.17
N ARG A 300 -37.24 -8.43 -6.59
CA ARG A 300 -38.29 -7.53 -6.08
C ARG A 300 -39.14 -7.01 -7.24
N SER A 301 -40.43 -6.80 -7.00
CA SER A 301 -41.34 -6.23 -8.01
C SER A 301 -40.78 -4.95 -8.63
N GLY A 302 -40.62 -4.95 -9.95
CA GLY A 302 -40.05 -3.83 -10.73
C GLY A 302 -38.52 -3.81 -10.83
N ILE A 303 -37.82 -4.84 -10.35
CA ILE A 303 -36.40 -5.08 -10.58
C ILE A 303 -36.28 -6.30 -11.49
N GLU A 304 -35.28 -6.33 -12.38
CA GLU A 304 -35.01 -7.46 -13.30
C GLU A 304 -33.72 -8.22 -12.91
N VAL A 305 -32.83 -7.60 -12.14
CA VAL A 305 -31.52 -8.17 -11.78
C VAL A 305 -31.22 -7.91 -10.30
N SER A 306 -30.80 -8.95 -9.58
CA SER A 306 -30.39 -8.87 -8.18
C SER A 306 -28.88 -9.15 -8.04
N GLY A 307 -28.12 -8.19 -7.51
CA GLY A 307 -26.69 -8.37 -7.28
C GLY A 307 -25.91 -7.07 -7.06
N THR A 308 -24.62 -7.20 -6.77
CA THR A 308 -23.70 -6.06 -6.60
C THR A 308 -22.74 -5.98 -7.79
N LYS A 309 -22.71 -4.83 -8.45
CA LYS A 309 -21.81 -4.59 -9.59
C LYS A 309 -20.40 -4.26 -9.13
N TYR A 310 -19.40 -4.94 -9.68
CA TYR A 310 -17.98 -4.68 -9.46
C TYR A 310 -17.22 -4.44 -10.76
N TYR A 311 -16.09 -3.74 -10.65
CA TYR A 311 -15.09 -3.61 -11.72
C TYR A 311 -13.79 -4.24 -11.24
N LEU A 312 -13.66 -5.55 -11.46
CA LEU A 312 -12.54 -6.33 -10.96
C LEU A 312 -11.33 -6.19 -11.87
N ASN A 313 -10.14 -6.02 -11.29
CA ASN A 313 -8.90 -6.07 -12.05
C ASN A 313 -8.64 -7.52 -12.53
N LYS A 314 -8.24 -7.70 -13.79
CA LYS A 314 -7.87 -9.00 -14.38
C LYS A 314 -6.35 -9.11 -14.57
N ASN A 315 -5.80 -8.24 -15.42
CA ASN A 315 -4.37 -8.14 -15.75
C ASN A 315 -3.99 -6.66 -15.87
N TYR A 316 -2.69 -6.38 -16.02
CA TYR A 316 -2.22 -5.00 -16.15
C TYR A 316 -1.01 -4.91 -17.08
N ASP A 317 -0.88 -3.73 -17.68
CA ASP A 317 0.31 -3.31 -18.40
C ASP A 317 1.09 -2.29 -17.55
N ILE A 318 2.41 -2.26 -17.70
CA ILE A 318 3.25 -1.24 -17.05
C ILE A 318 3.50 -0.13 -18.06
N ILE A 319 2.88 1.03 -17.83
CA ILE A 319 3.04 2.24 -18.65
C ILE A 319 3.58 3.33 -17.74
N ASP A 320 4.72 3.92 -18.11
CA ASP A 320 5.42 4.96 -17.32
C ASP A 320 5.69 4.56 -15.86
N GLY A 321 6.06 3.29 -15.64
CA GLY A 321 6.32 2.74 -14.31
C GLY A 321 5.07 2.57 -13.44
N LYS A 322 3.87 2.77 -13.99
CA LYS A 322 2.59 2.58 -13.30
C LYS A 322 1.84 1.39 -13.89
N ARG A 323 1.17 0.63 -13.03
CA ARG A 323 0.28 -0.46 -13.45
C ARG A 323 -1.04 0.13 -13.95
N GLN A 324 -1.38 -0.13 -15.20
CA GLN A 324 -2.69 0.17 -15.76
C GLN A 324 -3.48 -1.13 -15.86
N PHE A 325 -4.48 -1.29 -14.98
CA PHE A 325 -5.28 -2.50 -14.92
C PHE A 325 -6.37 -2.54 -15.99
N GLN A 326 -6.47 -3.68 -16.66
CA GLN A 326 -7.65 -4.04 -17.44
C GLN A 326 -8.73 -4.53 -16.49
N LYS A 327 -9.88 -3.85 -16.49
CA LYS A 327 -10.99 -4.13 -15.58
C LYS A 327 -12.09 -4.92 -16.29
N ARG A 328 -12.62 -5.92 -15.60
CA ARG A 328 -13.80 -6.68 -16.01
C ARG A 328 -15.00 -6.25 -15.18
N LYS A 329 -16.09 -5.92 -15.87
CA LYS A 329 -17.35 -5.55 -15.24
C LYS A 329 -18.13 -6.83 -14.94
N VAL A 330 -18.44 -7.03 -13.67
CA VAL A 330 -19.10 -8.25 -13.18
C VAL A 330 -20.27 -7.91 -12.28
N LEU A 331 -21.20 -8.85 -12.16
CA LEU A 331 -22.24 -8.85 -11.14
C LEU A 331 -21.91 -9.96 -10.13
N TYR A 332 -21.75 -9.59 -8.86
CA TYR A 332 -21.76 -10.56 -7.76
C TYR A 332 -23.20 -10.86 -7.37
N ALA A 333 -23.60 -12.11 -7.48
CA ALA A 333 -24.97 -12.51 -7.19
C ALA A 333 -25.04 -13.95 -6.66
N SER A 334 -26.16 -14.25 -5.99
CA SER A 334 -26.55 -15.56 -5.48
C SER A 334 -27.94 -15.90 -6.02
N GLN A 335 -28.37 -17.17 -5.91
CA GLN A 335 -29.70 -17.61 -6.37
C GLN A 335 -29.93 -17.27 -7.84
N TYR A 336 -28.95 -17.60 -8.67
CA TYR A 336 -29.01 -17.41 -10.11
C TYR A 336 -29.09 -18.76 -10.82
N TYR A 337 -29.62 -18.76 -12.04
CA TYR A 337 -29.76 -19.94 -12.86
C TYR A 337 -29.52 -19.60 -14.34
N ILE A 338 -29.32 -20.65 -15.13
CA ILE A 338 -29.24 -20.57 -16.59
C ILE A 338 -30.27 -21.54 -17.17
N GLU A 339 -30.77 -21.24 -18.37
CA GLU A 339 -31.70 -22.12 -19.11
C GLU A 339 -31.01 -22.81 -20.29
N GLU A 340 -29.87 -22.27 -20.72
CA GLU A 340 -29.04 -22.84 -21.77
C GLU A 340 -27.57 -22.41 -21.57
N THR A 341 -26.65 -23.18 -22.15
CA THR A 341 -25.23 -22.80 -22.24
C THR A 341 -25.00 -21.76 -23.34
N SER A 342 -23.88 -21.05 -23.26
CA SER A 342 -23.51 -20.04 -24.27
C SER A 342 -21.98 -19.92 -24.38
N GLU A 343 -21.50 -19.02 -25.25
CA GLU A 343 -20.06 -18.82 -25.52
C GLU A 343 -19.18 -18.70 -24.27
N ASN A 344 -19.68 -18.07 -23.20
CA ASN A 344 -18.94 -17.91 -21.94
C ASN A 344 -19.61 -18.60 -20.73
N ILE A 345 -20.66 -19.39 -20.95
CA ILE A 345 -21.41 -20.08 -19.89
C ILE A 345 -21.45 -21.56 -20.22
N PHE A 346 -20.91 -22.35 -19.31
CA PHE A 346 -20.85 -23.80 -19.43
C PHE A 346 -21.37 -24.47 -18.16
N ILE A 347 -21.56 -25.78 -18.22
CA ILE A 347 -21.89 -26.59 -17.05
C ILE A 347 -20.76 -27.58 -16.79
N ASP A 348 -20.38 -27.69 -15.53
CA ASP A 348 -19.53 -28.76 -15.02
C ASP A 348 -20.35 -29.63 -14.06
N LYS A 349 -20.43 -30.94 -14.36
CA LYS A 349 -21.13 -31.93 -13.54
C LYS A 349 -20.09 -32.78 -12.83
N ALA A 350 -20.05 -32.68 -11.50
CA ALA A 350 -19.13 -33.39 -10.63
C ALA A 350 -19.93 -34.16 -9.57
N ASP A 351 -19.93 -35.48 -9.65
CA ASP A 351 -20.77 -36.35 -8.81
C ASP A 351 -22.25 -35.91 -8.83
N GLU A 352 -22.80 -35.54 -7.66
CA GLU A 352 -24.17 -35.03 -7.49
C GLU A 352 -24.25 -33.49 -7.53
N LYS A 353 -23.18 -32.80 -7.91
CA LYS A 353 -23.11 -31.33 -7.98
C LYS A 353 -23.06 -30.85 -9.43
N GLU A 354 -23.81 -29.78 -9.68
CA GLU A 354 -23.75 -29.04 -10.93
C GLU A 354 -23.22 -27.63 -10.66
N TYR A 355 -22.24 -27.23 -11.45
CA TYR A 355 -21.60 -25.93 -11.37
C TYR A 355 -21.87 -25.15 -12.65
N ILE A 356 -22.39 -23.93 -12.51
CA ILE A 356 -22.48 -22.99 -13.62
C ILE A 356 -21.12 -22.30 -13.74
N VAL A 357 -20.48 -22.47 -14.90
CA VAL A 357 -19.14 -21.94 -15.18
C VAL A 357 -19.28 -20.75 -16.11
N ASN A 358 -19.20 -19.53 -15.57
CA ASN A 358 -19.18 -18.30 -16.36
C ASN A 358 -17.79 -17.65 -16.35
N PHE A 359 -17.11 -17.66 -17.50
CA PHE A 359 -15.73 -17.15 -17.64
C PHE A 359 -15.69 -15.63 -17.85
N ILE A 360 -14.72 -14.96 -17.20
CA ILE A 360 -14.58 -13.49 -17.16
C ILE A 360 -13.19 -13.03 -17.63
#